data_AF-A0A3N1K2I0-F1
#
_entry.id   AF-A0A3N1K2I0-F1
#
_cell.length_a   1.000
_cell.length_b   1.000
_cell.length_c   1.000
_cell.angle_alpha   90.00
_cell.angle_beta   90.00
_cell.angle_gamma   90.00
#
_symmetry.space_group_name_H-M   'P 1'
#
loop_
_entity.id
_entity.type
_entity.pdbx_description
1 polymer ?
#
loop_
_entity_poly.entity_id
_entity_poly.type
_entity_poly.pdbx_seq_one_letter_code
_entity_poly.pdbx_strand_id
1 'polypeptide(L)'
;MTSLVRSRPITIVRTATSPAEHAAPDAPPITGPAAVPAGAPATATAAPAPALDLAEVVREHLVTLDPVLRALRDEAEHLRDWGVELAERLCGGARLLAAGNGGSAAEAQHLTSEFVGRFAADRPSFSAISLHAESSAVTAIGNDYGYEQVFARQVRGHGREGDVLVLLSTSGASSNLIEAAEAARGIGVTTWALTGPGPNPLSSVCDDAVTLPGPSSNVQEAQLIAVHALCLVFDAEVERTGSTGPDRAGLRPAGARP
;
A
#
# COMPACT_ATOMS: atom_id res chain seq x y z
N MET A 1 -47.36 6.74 -38.20
CA MET A 1 -47.75 6.85 -36.79
C MET A 1 -46.51 7.27 -36.01
N THR A 2 -46.34 8.58 -35.84
CA THR A 2 -45.12 9.21 -35.31
C THR A 2 -45.43 9.67 -33.89
N SER A 3 -44.81 9.05 -32.89
CA SER A 3 -45.04 9.37 -31.47
C SER A 3 -44.11 10.51 -31.04
N LEU A 4 -44.68 11.69 -30.82
CA LEU A 4 -44.01 12.83 -30.18
C LEU A 4 -44.04 12.62 -28.65
N VAL A 5 -42.89 12.38 -28.04
CA VAL A 5 -42.74 12.45 -26.58
C VAL A 5 -42.54 13.91 -26.19
N ARG A 6 -43.54 14.51 -25.52
CA ARG A 6 -43.44 15.85 -24.94
C ARG A 6 -42.63 15.79 -23.63
N SER A 7 -41.47 16.43 -23.62
CA SER A 7 -40.66 16.69 -22.43
C SER A 7 -41.34 17.72 -21.52
N ARG A 8 -41.52 17.38 -20.23
CA ARG A 8 -41.97 18.33 -19.19
C ARG A 8 -40.77 19.14 -18.67
N PRO A 9 -40.93 20.44 -18.34
CA PRO A 9 -39.86 21.24 -17.77
C PRO A 9 -39.61 20.88 -16.31
N ILE A 10 -38.33 20.86 -15.92
CA ILE A 10 -37.87 20.72 -14.54
C ILE A 10 -38.01 22.09 -13.85
N THR A 11 -38.81 22.16 -12.79
CA THR A 11 -38.91 23.34 -11.93
C THR A 11 -37.78 23.33 -10.92
N ILE A 12 -36.83 24.26 -11.03
CA ILE A 12 -35.80 24.49 -10.02
C ILE A 12 -36.43 25.34 -8.90
N VAL A 13 -36.59 24.76 -7.71
CA VAL A 13 -36.97 25.49 -6.49
C VAL A 13 -35.74 26.23 -5.98
N ARG A 14 -35.70 27.56 -6.17
CA ARG A 14 -34.71 28.43 -5.51
C ARG A 14 -35.16 28.65 -4.06
N THR A 15 -34.51 28.00 -3.11
CA THR A 15 -34.59 28.41 -1.70
C THR A 15 -33.72 29.64 -1.51
N ALA A 16 -34.35 30.77 -1.21
CA ALA A 16 -33.65 31.99 -0.80
C ALA A 16 -33.12 31.81 0.62
N THR A 17 -31.80 31.75 0.78
CA THR A 17 -31.14 31.91 2.08
C THR A 17 -30.72 33.37 2.23
N SER A 18 -31.30 34.03 3.24
CA SER A 18 -30.96 35.37 3.73
C SER A 18 -29.48 35.43 4.17
N PRO A 19 -28.76 36.54 3.96
CA PRO A 19 -27.44 36.73 4.56
C PRO A 19 -27.63 37.03 6.05
N ALA A 20 -27.39 36.05 6.91
CA ALA A 20 -27.20 36.31 8.32
C ALA A 20 -25.76 36.79 8.53
N GLU A 21 -25.60 38.10 8.73
CA GLU A 21 -24.39 38.71 9.28
C GLU A 21 -24.06 38.04 10.63
N HIS A 22 -23.00 37.22 10.65
CA HIS A 22 -22.37 36.81 11.90
C HIS A 22 -21.47 37.97 12.36
N ALA A 23 -22.01 38.83 13.21
CA ALA A 23 -21.21 39.75 14.00
C ALA A 23 -20.31 38.94 14.94
N ALA A 24 -18.99 39.07 14.78
CA ALA A 24 -18.01 38.53 15.71
C ALA A 24 -18.18 39.21 17.08
N PRO A 25 -18.05 38.48 18.20
CA PRO A 25 -18.02 39.12 19.51
C PRO A 25 -16.75 39.97 19.67
N ASP A 26 -16.90 41.18 20.21
CA ASP A 26 -15.83 42.13 20.49
C ASP A 26 -14.70 41.47 21.31
N ALA A 27 -13.49 41.46 20.74
CA ALA A 27 -12.29 41.06 21.44
C ALA A 27 -11.92 42.13 22.49
N PRO A 28 -11.56 41.76 23.73
CA PRO A 28 -11.12 42.72 24.73
C PRO A 28 -9.78 43.36 24.31
N PRO A 29 -9.47 44.58 24.80
CA PRO A 29 -8.27 45.30 24.39
C PRO A 29 -7.01 44.54 24.79
N ILE A 30 -6.09 44.39 23.84
CA ILE A 30 -4.80 43.75 24.02
C ILE A 30 -3.95 44.68 24.90
N THR A 31 -3.81 44.37 26.18
CA THR A 31 -2.85 45.07 27.06
C THR A 31 -1.44 44.75 26.59
N GLY A 32 -0.64 45.78 26.29
CA GLY A 32 0.76 45.64 25.92
C GLY A 32 1.57 44.87 26.98
N PRO A 33 2.67 44.21 26.60
CA PRO A 33 3.40 43.33 27.51
C PRO A 33 3.94 44.11 28.71
N ALA A 34 3.68 43.59 29.91
CA ALA A 34 4.28 44.09 31.13
C ALA A 34 5.81 43.92 31.08
N ALA A 35 6.53 44.96 31.51
CA ALA A 35 7.99 44.94 31.57
C ALA A 35 8.48 43.79 32.45
N VAL A 36 9.33 42.93 31.88
CA VAL A 36 9.98 41.82 32.59
C VAL A 36 11.05 42.38 33.54
N PRO A 37 11.10 41.98 34.82
CA PRO A 37 12.15 42.42 35.73
C PRO A 37 13.49 41.82 35.30
N ALA A 38 14.52 42.67 35.18
CA ALA A 38 15.87 42.26 34.89
C ALA A 38 16.50 41.59 36.13
N GLY A 39 16.85 40.32 36.03
CA GLY A 39 17.66 39.62 37.04
C GLY A 39 17.42 38.12 37.11
N ALA A 40 17.87 37.37 36.11
CA ALA A 40 18.10 35.93 36.25
C ALA A 40 19.60 35.67 36.41
N PRO A 41 20.04 34.79 37.34
CA PRO A 41 21.45 34.46 37.50
C PRO A 41 21.95 33.73 36.25
N ALA A 42 23.19 34.03 35.84
CA ALA A 42 23.84 33.42 34.69
C ALA A 42 23.78 31.89 34.81
N THR A 43 23.08 31.25 33.87
CA THR A 43 23.05 29.81 33.71
C THR A 43 24.47 29.33 33.44
N ALA A 44 24.95 28.39 34.26
CA ALA A 44 26.18 27.68 34.00
C ALA A 44 26.13 27.09 32.59
N THR A 45 27.11 27.44 31.77
CA THR A 45 27.27 26.89 30.42
C THR A 45 27.47 25.39 30.52
N ALA A 46 26.43 24.63 30.18
CA ALA A 46 26.53 23.19 29.98
C ALA A 46 27.63 22.92 28.95
N ALA A 47 28.48 21.92 29.22
CA ALA A 47 29.49 21.48 28.27
C ALA A 47 28.83 21.17 26.92
N PRO A 48 29.48 21.49 25.79
CA PRO A 48 28.91 21.18 24.48
C PRO A 48 28.66 19.67 24.40
N ALA A 49 27.45 19.30 23.97
CA ALA A 49 27.13 17.89 23.70
C ALA A 49 28.17 17.32 22.73
N PRO A 50 28.58 16.05 22.89
CA PRO A 50 29.52 15.44 21.96
C PRO A 50 29.01 15.60 20.54
N ALA A 51 29.91 15.99 19.62
CA ALA A 51 29.56 16.14 18.22
C ALA A 51 29.00 14.81 17.71
N LEU A 52 27.77 14.84 17.21
CA LEU A 52 27.08 13.65 16.70
C LEU A 52 27.80 13.18 15.43
N ASP A 53 28.36 11.97 15.45
CA ASP A 53 28.92 11.35 14.25
C ASP A 53 27.76 10.88 13.35
N LEU A 54 27.45 11.68 12.33
CA LEU A 54 26.39 11.37 11.38
C LEU A 54 26.68 10.11 10.56
N ALA A 55 27.95 9.71 10.40
CA ALA A 55 28.29 8.45 9.75
C ALA A 55 27.98 7.24 10.64
N GLU A 56 28.07 7.38 11.97
CA GLU A 56 27.65 6.34 12.92
C GLU A 56 26.15 6.08 12.80
N VAL A 57 25.32 7.10 12.63
CA VAL A 57 23.87 6.93 12.46
C VAL A 57 23.54 6.04 11.25
N VAL A 58 24.25 6.24 10.14
CA VAL A 58 24.09 5.40 8.94
C VAL A 58 24.62 3.98 9.18
N ARG A 59 25.79 3.86 9.82
CA ARG A 59 26.37 2.55 10.15
C ARG A 59 25.46 1.74 11.06
N GLU A 60 24.84 2.36 12.06
CA GLU A 60 23.87 1.72 12.93
C GLU A 60 22.65 1.23 12.15
N HIS A 61 22.08 2.03 11.24
CA HIS A 61 20.96 1.61 10.39
C HIS A 61 21.31 0.38 9.53
N LEU A 62 22.52 0.32 8.98
CA LEU A 62 22.99 -0.84 8.21
C LEU A 62 23.19 -2.07 9.10
N VAL A 63 23.69 -1.89 10.33
CA VAL A 63 23.83 -2.97 11.32
C VAL A 63 22.46 -3.50 11.75
N THR A 64 21.44 -2.65 11.89
CA THR A 64 20.08 -3.10 12.24
C THR A 64 19.39 -3.82 11.08
N LEU A 65 19.82 -3.60 9.83
CA LEU A 65 19.31 -4.29 8.64
C LEU A 65 19.80 -5.76 8.57
N ASP A 66 21.03 -6.04 9.00
CA ASP A 66 21.64 -7.37 8.94
C ASP A 66 20.75 -8.52 9.47
N PRO A 67 20.16 -8.45 10.68
CA PRO A 67 19.29 -9.52 11.17
C PRO A 67 18.01 -9.67 10.33
N VAL A 68 17.49 -8.59 9.75
CA VAL A 68 16.31 -8.62 8.89
C VAL A 68 16.62 -9.33 7.57
N LEU A 69 17.78 -9.06 6.96
CA LEU A 69 18.21 -9.75 5.74
C LEU A 69 18.51 -11.23 5.98
N ARG A 70 19.00 -11.60 7.16
CA ARG A 70 19.17 -13.02 7.54
C ARG A 70 17.81 -13.71 7.63
N ALA A 71 16.85 -13.12 8.35
CA ALA A 71 15.50 -13.65 8.43
C ALA A 71 14.86 -13.78 7.04
N LEU A 72 14.98 -12.76 6.20
CA LEU A 72 14.46 -12.81 4.83
C LEU A 72 15.11 -13.93 3.99
N ARG A 73 16.40 -14.21 4.20
CA ARG A 73 17.08 -15.34 3.54
C ARG A 73 16.54 -16.68 4.01
N ASP A 74 16.19 -16.80 5.29
CA ASP A 74 15.60 -18.03 5.83
C ASP A 74 14.20 -18.28 5.24
N GLU A 75 13.52 -17.23 4.78
CA GLU A 75 12.22 -17.26 4.08
C GLU A 75 12.33 -17.52 2.55
N ALA A 76 13.51 -17.90 2.04
CA ALA A 76 13.73 -18.08 0.61
C ALA A 76 12.83 -19.18 -0.01
N GLU A 77 12.62 -20.29 0.70
CA GLU A 77 11.71 -21.35 0.22
C GLU A 77 10.25 -20.90 0.24
N HIS A 78 9.87 -20.09 1.24
CA HIS A 78 8.52 -19.55 1.37
C HIS A 78 8.19 -18.59 0.23
N LEU A 79 9.10 -17.65 -0.06
CA LEU A 79 8.96 -16.73 -1.19
C LEU A 79 9.00 -17.46 -2.54
N ARG A 80 9.78 -18.54 -2.66
CA ARG A 80 9.73 -19.41 -3.85
C ARG A 80 8.32 -19.97 -4.04
N ASP A 81 7.72 -20.52 -3.00
CA ASP A 81 6.41 -21.16 -3.10
C ASP A 81 5.32 -20.15 -3.49
N TRP A 82 5.35 -18.96 -2.89
CA TRP A 82 4.48 -17.85 -3.31
C TRP A 82 4.68 -17.43 -4.76
N GLY A 83 5.94 -17.34 -5.22
CA GLY A 83 6.25 -16.99 -6.60
C GLY A 83 5.73 -18.01 -7.61
N VAL A 84 5.87 -19.31 -7.31
CA VAL A 84 5.35 -20.41 -8.13
C VAL A 84 3.83 -20.41 -8.14
N GLU A 85 3.19 -20.28 -6.99
CA GLU A 85 1.73 -20.24 -6.89
C GLU A 85 1.13 -19.02 -7.63
N LEU A 86 1.76 -17.86 -7.54
CA LEU A 86 1.38 -16.70 -8.34
C LEU A 86 1.48 -16.99 -9.83
N ALA A 87 2.56 -17.61 -10.29
CA ALA A 87 2.73 -17.96 -11.70
C ALA A 87 1.59 -18.85 -12.18
N GLU A 88 1.29 -19.93 -11.47
CA GLU A 88 0.20 -20.84 -11.81
C GLU A 88 -1.16 -20.12 -11.88
N ARG A 89 -1.51 -19.35 -10.84
CA ARG A 89 -2.80 -18.65 -10.77
C ARG A 89 -2.96 -17.59 -11.85
N LEU A 90 -1.95 -16.73 -12.03
CA LEU A 90 -2.02 -15.62 -12.99
C LEU A 90 -1.95 -16.13 -14.44
N CYS A 91 -1.21 -17.21 -14.71
CA CYS A 91 -1.27 -17.89 -16.00
C CYS A 91 -2.65 -18.50 -16.27
N GLY A 92 -3.35 -18.96 -15.23
CA GLY A 92 -4.75 -19.40 -15.27
C GLY A 92 -5.78 -18.26 -15.41
N GLY A 93 -5.34 -17.00 -15.41
CA GLY A 93 -6.20 -15.82 -15.58
C GLY A 93 -6.67 -15.17 -14.28
N ALA A 94 -6.14 -15.59 -13.13
CA ALA A 94 -6.35 -14.90 -11.87
C ALA A 94 -5.65 -13.53 -11.86
N ARG A 95 -5.99 -12.72 -10.85
CA ARG A 95 -5.45 -11.39 -10.63
C ARG A 95 -4.68 -11.31 -9.33
N LEU A 96 -3.63 -10.48 -9.35
CA LEU A 96 -2.94 -10.00 -8.16
C LEU A 96 -3.55 -8.66 -7.70
N LEU A 97 -3.93 -8.57 -6.45
CA LEU A 97 -4.22 -7.31 -5.75
C LEU A 97 -3.10 -7.05 -4.75
N ALA A 98 -2.70 -5.80 -4.56
CA ALA A 98 -1.72 -5.44 -3.53
C ALA A 98 -2.13 -4.18 -2.77
N ALA A 99 -1.88 -4.16 -1.46
CA ALA A 99 -2.12 -2.99 -0.62
C ALA A 99 -1.09 -2.86 0.50
N GLY A 100 -0.87 -1.62 0.92
CA GLY A 100 0.01 -1.25 2.03
C GLY A 100 -0.21 0.20 2.41
N ASN A 101 0.49 0.69 3.44
CA ASN A 101 0.43 2.08 3.89
C ASN A 101 1.82 2.73 3.81
N GLY A 102 1.90 4.01 3.41
CA GLY A 102 3.17 4.75 3.35
C GLY A 102 4.21 4.09 2.43
N GLY A 103 5.42 3.84 2.94
CA GLY A 103 6.46 3.12 2.18
C GLY A 103 6.00 1.75 1.68
N SER A 104 5.23 1.01 2.48
CA SER A 104 4.68 -0.29 2.06
C SER A 104 3.60 -0.16 0.97
N ALA A 105 2.95 1.01 0.84
CA ALA A 105 2.14 1.31 -0.34
C ALA A 105 3.03 1.45 -1.58
N ALA A 106 4.14 2.19 -1.50
CA ALA A 106 5.07 2.28 -2.62
C ALA A 106 5.53 0.89 -3.11
N GLU A 107 5.83 -0.03 -2.19
CA GLU A 107 6.18 -1.42 -2.54
C GLU A 107 5.01 -2.22 -3.14
N ALA A 108 3.78 -2.04 -2.64
CA ALA A 108 2.60 -2.64 -3.26
C ALA A 108 2.40 -2.16 -4.71
N GLN A 109 2.63 -0.87 -4.97
CA GLN A 109 2.55 -0.33 -6.34
C GLN A 109 3.69 -0.84 -7.20
N HIS A 110 4.92 -0.87 -6.67
CA HIS A 110 6.10 -1.42 -7.34
C HIS A 110 5.83 -2.85 -7.80
N LEU A 111 5.42 -3.73 -6.88
CA LEU A 111 5.04 -5.12 -7.18
C LEU A 111 4.05 -5.19 -8.34
N THR A 112 2.93 -4.48 -8.26
CA THR A 112 1.90 -4.56 -9.32
C THR A 112 2.39 -4.01 -10.66
N SER A 113 3.29 -3.02 -10.66
CA SER A 113 3.85 -2.44 -11.87
C SER A 113 4.80 -3.41 -12.60
N GLU A 114 5.54 -4.23 -11.86
CA GLU A 114 6.42 -5.26 -12.43
C GLU A 114 5.62 -6.39 -13.11
N PHE A 115 4.43 -6.70 -12.58
CA PHE A 115 3.55 -7.73 -13.16
C PHE A 115 2.80 -7.23 -14.42
N VAL A 116 2.34 -5.97 -14.40
CA VAL A 116 1.68 -5.33 -15.55
C VAL A 116 2.69 -4.99 -16.65
N GLY A 117 3.88 -4.55 -16.27
CA GLY A 117 5.02 -4.34 -17.15
C GLY A 117 5.84 -5.62 -17.30
N ARG A 118 7.12 -5.52 -16.95
CA ARG A 118 8.07 -6.63 -16.91
C ARG A 118 9.15 -6.33 -15.87
N PHE A 119 9.67 -7.36 -15.22
CA PHE A 119 10.79 -7.25 -14.28
C PHE A 119 12.15 -7.45 -14.97
N ALA A 120 12.46 -8.66 -15.43
CA ALA A 120 13.72 -8.95 -16.10
C ALA A 120 13.54 -9.22 -17.60
N ALA A 121 13.00 -10.39 -17.94
CA ALA A 121 12.79 -10.82 -19.32
C ALA A 121 11.54 -10.18 -19.91
N ASP A 122 11.48 -10.11 -21.25
CA ASP A 122 10.24 -9.71 -21.92
C ASP A 122 9.21 -10.85 -21.79
N ARG A 123 8.00 -10.52 -21.38
CA ARG A 123 6.90 -11.47 -21.17
C ARG A 123 5.55 -10.78 -21.29
N PRO A 124 4.45 -11.55 -21.45
CA PRO A 124 3.11 -11.00 -21.40
C PRO A 124 2.82 -10.24 -20.09
N SER A 125 1.92 -9.27 -20.16
CA SER A 125 1.43 -8.56 -18.99
C SER A 125 0.39 -9.36 -18.23
N PHE A 126 0.49 -9.35 -16.90
CA PHE A 126 -0.49 -9.99 -16.02
C PHE A 126 -1.38 -8.97 -15.32
N SER A 127 -2.58 -9.41 -14.93
CA SER A 127 -3.54 -8.55 -14.24
C SER A 127 -3.08 -8.33 -12.79
N ALA A 128 -2.50 -7.17 -12.51
CA ALA A 128 -2.17 -6.75 -11.15
C ALA A 128 -2.71 -5.34 -10.84
N ILE A 129 -3.26 -5.13 -9.64
CA ILE A 129 -3.86 -3.85 -9.23
C ILE A 129 -3.36 -3.45 -7.84
N SER A 130 -2.79 -2.24 -7.76
CA SER A 130 -2.48 -1.60 -6.49
C SER A 130 -3.70 -0.85 -5.95
N LEU A 131 -4.17 -1.22 -4.76
CA LEU A 131 -5.40 -0.69 -4.18
C LEU A 131 -5.26 0.71 -3.59
N HIS A 132 -4.06 1.28 -3.53
CA HIS A 132 -3.88 2.67 -3.08
C HIS A 132 -3.66 3.66 -4.23
N ALA A 133 -3.47 3.18 -5.46
CA ALA A 133 -3.05 4.02 -6.58
C ALA A 133 -4.17 4.94 -7.10
N GLU A 134 -5.44 4.53 -7.03
CA GLU A 134 -6.55 5.39 -7.43
C GLU A 134 -6.99 6.29 -6.26
N SER A 135 -6.39 7.47 -6.21
CA SER A 135 -6.72 8.57 -5.32
C SER A 135 -8.22 8.85 -5.14
N SER A 136 -9.05 8.87 -6.20
CA SER A 136 -10.48 9.19 -6.05
C SER A 136 -11.23 8.09 -5.30
N ALA A 137 -10.92 6.83 -5.59
CA ALA A 137 -11.46 5.70 -4.85
C ALA A 137 -11.03 5.74 -3.37
N VAL A 138 -9.72 5.90 -3.11
CA VAL A 138 -9.19 5.94 -1.74
C VAL A 138 -9.81 7.07 -0.93
N THR A 139 -9.89 8.28 -1.49
CA THR A 139 -10.43 9.45 -0.80
C THR A 139 -11.95 9.38 -0.62
N ALA A 140 -12.70 8.94 -1.63
CA ALA A 140 -14.15 8.78 -1.51
C ALA A 140 -14.51 7.71 -0.47
N ILE A 141 -13.84 6.54 -0.51
CA ILE A 141 -14.11 5.47 0.46
C ILE A 141 -13.72 5.92 1.87
N GLY A 142 -12.54 6.54 2.02
CA GLY A 142 -12.08 7.04 3.32
C GLY A 142 -13.02 8.08 3.93
N ASN A 143 -13.57 8.98 3.10
CA ASN A 143 -14.53 9.99 3.52
C ASN A 143 -15.90 9.38 3.90
N ASP A 144 -16.40 8.45 3.10
CA ASP A 144 -17.78 7.97 3.20
C ASP A 144 -17.95 6.77 4.15
N TYR A 145 -16.91 5.95 4.33
CA TYR A 145 -16.97 4.67 5.07
C TYR A 145 -15.90 4.51 6.16
N GLY A 146 -14.98 5.47 6.29
CA GLY A 146 -13.83 5.37 7.20
C GLY A 146 -12.57 4.83 6.50
N TYR A 147 -11.40 5.26 7.00
CA TYR A 147 -10.12 4.92 6.38
C TYR A 147 -9.79 3.42 6.50
N GLU A 148 -10.33 2.75 7.51
CA GLU A 148 -10.27 1.30 7.69
C GLU A 148 -10.95 0.51 6.56
N GLN A 149 -11.90 1.10 5.81
CA GLN A 149 -12.59 0.40 4.72
C GLN A 149 -11.95 0.62 3.35
N VAL A 150 -10.92 1.47 3.22
CA VAL A 150 -10.36 1.88 1.91
C VAL A 150 -9.94 0.72 1.03
N PHE A 151 -9.29 -0.30 1.61
CA PHE A 151 -8.86 -1.48 0.86
C PHE A 151 -9.94 -2.55 0.81
N ALA A 152 -10.63 -2.81 1.92
CA ALA A 152 -11.69 -3.81 2.00
C ALA A 152 -12.81 -3.57 0.96
N ARG A 153 -13.19 -2.32 0.72
CA ARG A 153 -14.19 -1.97 -0.29
C ARG A 153 -13.72 -2.26 -1.71
N GLN A 154 -12.44 -1.99 -1.98
CA GLN A 154 -11.83 -2.27 -3.29
C GLN A 154 -11.59 -3.76 -3.51
N VAL A 155 -11.22 -4.52 -2.48
CA VAL A 155 -11.17 -5.99 -2.54
C VAL A 155 -12.53 -6.55 -2.95
N ARG A 156 -13.62 -6.12 -2.31
CA ARG A 156 -14.98 -6.53 -2.69
C ARG A 156 -15.39 -6.10 -4.11
N GLY A 157 -14.80 -5.02 -4.63
CA GLY A 157 -15.10 -4.50 -5.97
C GLY A 157 -14.26 -5.10 -7.10
N HIS A 158 -13.05 -5.57 -6.80
CA HIS A 158 -12.08 -6.02 -7.81
C HIS A 158 -11.69 -7.49 -7.71
N GLY A 159 -11.75 -8.08 -6.52
CA GLY A 159 -11.34 -9.45 -6.25
C GLY A 159 -12.37 -10.47 -6.72
N ARG A 160 -11.86 -11.65 -7.06
CA ARG A 160 -12.62 -12.83 -7.49
C ARG A 160 -12.06 -14.06 -6.81
N GLU A 161 -12.88 -15.10 -6.73
CA GLU A 161 -12.42 -16.41 -6.26
C GLU A 161 -11.19 -16.86 -7.07
N GLY A 162 -10.13 -17.28 -6.38
CA GLY A 162 -8.86 -17.70 -6.98
C GLY A 162 -7.82 -16.59 -7.17
N ASP A 163 -8.21 -15.31 -7.06
CA ASP A 163 -7.25 -14.19 -7.04
C ASP A 163 -6.37 -14.23 -5.78
N VAL A 164 -5.26 -13.49 -5.81
CA VAL A 164 -4.33 -13.33 -4.68
C VAL A 164 -4.29 -11.87 -4.24
N LEU A 165 -4.32 -11.64 -2.93
CA LEU A 165 -4.14 -10.35 -2.28
C LEU A 165 -2.87 -10.36 -1.44
N VAL A 166 -1.89 -9.52 -1.79
CA VAL A 166 -0.66 -9.32 -1.01
C VAL A 166 -0.79 -8.04 -0.18
N LEU A 167 -0.62 -8.17 1.14
CA LEU A 167 -0.75 -7.08 2.10
C LEU A 167 0.60 -6.79 2.76
N LEU A 168 1.07 -5.54 2.65
CA LEU A 168 2.36 -5.11 3.17
C LEU A 168 2.17 -4.18 4.36
N SER A 169 2.64 -4.59 5.54
CA SER A 169 2.51 -3.81 6.78
C SER A 169 3.69 -4.00 7.73
N THR A 170 4.50 -2.96 7.92
CA THR A 170 5.65 -3.04 8.84
C THR A 170 5.26 -3.30 10.29
N SER A 171 4.05 -2.95 10.71
CA SER A 171 3.55 -3.26 12.06
C SER A 171 2.69 -4.52 12.12
N GLY A 172 2.14 -4.96 10.98
CA GLY A 172 1.13 -6.02 10.94
C GLY A 172 -0.17 -5.68 11.68
N ALA A 173 -0.42 -4.39 11.99
CA ALA A 173 -1.53 -3.97 12.85
C ALA A 173 -2.44 -2.91 12.21
N SER A 174 -2.25 -2.59 10.92
CA SER A 174 -3.08 -1.60 10.23
C SER A 174 -4.51 -2.13 10.02
N SER A 175 -5.49 -1.47 10.64
CA SER A 175 -6.91 -1.86 10.54
C SER A 175 -7.40 -1.96 9.10
N ASN A 176 -6.99 -1.03 8.24
CA ASN A 176 -7.38 -1.04 6.83
C ASN A 176 -6.88 -2.26 6.02
N LEU A 177 -5.77 -2.88 6.43
CA LEU A 177 -5.26 -4.10 5.81
C LEU A 177 -5.92 -5.34 6.42
N ILE A 178 -6.19 -5.33 7.73
CA ILE A 178 -6.91 -6.42 8.41
C ILE A 178 -8.32 -6.55 7.81
N GLU A 179 -9.05 -5.45 7.67
CA GLU A 179 -10.36 -5.40 7.01
C GLU A 179 -10.30 -5.88 5.55
N ALA A 180 -9.19 -5.63 4.85
CA ALA A 180 -8.98 -6.12 3.49
C ALA A 180 -8.79 -7.64 3.44
N ALA A 181 -8.01 -8.20 4.38
CA ALA A 181 -7.83 -9.64 4.50
C ALA A 181 -9.15 -10.36 4.81
N GLU A 182 -9.94 -9.82 5.75
CA GLU A 182 -11.26 -10.38 6.08
C GLU A 182 -12.23 -10.28 4.89
N ALA A 183 -12.23 -9.16 4.17
CA ALA A 183 -13.03 -9.01 2.95
C ALA A 183 -12.64 -10.00 1.86
N ALA A 184 -11.34 -10.26 1.68
CA ALA A 184 -10.81 -11.21 0.71
C ALA A 184 -11.24 -12.65 1.03
N ARG A 185 -11.11 -13.05 2.30
CA ARG A 185 -11.57 -14.36 2.79
C ARG A 185 -13.05 -14.59 2.47
N GLY A 186 -13.88 -13.56 2.65
CA GLY A 186 -15.32 -13.62 2.37
C GLY A 186 -15.70 -13.87 0.90
N ILE A 187 -14.77 -13.69 -0.05
CA ILE A 187 -15.00 -13.84 -1.50
C ILE A 187 -14.05 -14.83 -2.17
N GLY A 188 -13.32 -15.64 -1.39
CA GLY A 188 -12.42 -16.68 -1.92
C GLY A 188 -11.12 -16.17 -2.54
N VAL A 189 -10.68 -14.96 -2.16
CA VAL A 189 -9.36 -14.42 -2.53
C VAL A 189 -8.33 -14.93 -1.52
N THR A 190 -7.23 -15.51 -2.00
CA THR A 190 -6.12 -15.96 -1.15
C THR A 190 -5.34 -14.75 -0.65
N THR A 191 -4.96 -14.74 0.63
CA THR A 191 -4.36 -13.59 1.30
C THR A 191 -2.97 -13.91 1.84
N TRP A 192 -1.99 -13.09 1.46
CA TRP A 192 -0.61 -13.19 1.92
C TRP A 192 -0.18 -11.89 2.58
N ALA A 193 0.60 -11.99 3.67
CA ALA A 193 1.10 -10.82 4.37
C ALA A 193 2.64 -10.76 4.41
N LEU A 194 3.22 -9.65 3.98
CA LEU A 194 4.62 -9.30 4.26
C LEU A 194 4.63 -8.29 5.41
N THR A 195 5.03 -8.74 6.59
CA THR A 195 4.92 -7.93 7.81
C THR A 195 6.23 -7.77 8.57
N GLY A 196 6.24 -6.84 9.52
CA GLY A 196 7.29 -6.79 10.53
C GLY A 196 7.14 -7.90 11.59
N PRO A 197 7.62 -7.68 12.82
CA PRO A 197 7.69 -8.74 13.83
C PRO A 197 6.34 -9.44 14.06
N GLY A 198 6.36 -10.77 14.02
CA GLY A 198 5.22 -11.64 14.33
C GLY A 198 5.30 -12.24 15.75
N PRO A 199 4.20 -12.83 16.26
CA PRO A 199 2.87 -12.83 15.66
C PRO A 199 2.23 -11.44 15.73
N ASN A 200 1.42 -11.08 14.72
CA ASN A 200 0.69 -9.82 14.69
C ASN A 200 -0.75 -10.02 14.15
N PRO A 201 -1.65 -9.03 14.33
CA PRO A 201 -3.05 -9.18 13.92
C PRO A 201 -3.24 -9.53 12.44
N LEU A 202 -2.47 -8.90 11.54
CA LEU A 202 -2.59 -9.12 10.10
C LEU A 202 -2.13 -10.53 9.70
N SER A 203 -0.97 -10.97 10.20
CA SER A 203 -0.46 -12.33 9.93
C SER A 203 -1.40 -13.42 10.47
N SER A 204 -2.20 -13.11 11.49
CA SER A 204 -3.16 -14.05 12.08
C SER A 204 -4.45 -14.20 11.27
N VAL A 205 -4.78 -13.23 10.41
CA VAL A 205 -6.00 -13.25 9.58
C VAL A 205 -5.75 -13.54 8.10
N CYS A 206 -4.50 -13.44 7.64
CA CYS A 206 -4.13 -13.90 6.30
C CYS A 206 -4.04 -15.43 6.23
N ASP A 207 -4.14 -15.99 5.04
CA ASP A 207 -3.96 -17.42 4.79
C ASP A 207 -2.49 -17.82 4.98
N ASP A 208 -1.57 -16.91 4.68
CA ASP A 208 -0.14 -17.09 4.86
C ASP A 208 0.58 -15.76 5.14
N ALA A 209 1.77 -15.82 5.75
CA ALA A 209 2.54 -14.63 6.07
C ALA A 209 4.05 -14.90 6.20
N VAL A 210 4.85 -13.92 5.75
CA VAL A 210 6.26 -13.77 6.08
C VAL A 210 6.40 -12.61 7.07
N THR A 211 6.95 -12.88 8.25
CA THR A 211 7.13 -11.90 9.33
C THR A 211 8.60 -11.63 9.56
N LEU A 212 9.04 -10.38 9.39
CA LEU A 212 10.45 -10.01 9.47
C LEU A 212 10.75 -9.22 10.74
N PRO A 213 11.85 -9.49 11.45
CA PRO A 213 12.21 -8.74 12.64
C PRO A 213 12.64 -7.31 12.29
N GLY A 214 12.79 -6.46 13.31
CA GLY A 214 13.45 -5.16 13.16
C GLY A 214 12.50 -3.96 13.06
N PRO A 215 13.08 -2.75 12.94
CA PRO A 215 12.30 -1.52 12.84
C PRO A 215 11.63 -1.37 11.48
N SER A 216 10.58 -0.54 11.41
CA SER A 216 9.77 -0.36 10.20
C SER A 216 10.55 -0.01 8.94
N SER A 217 11.64 0.77 9.05
CA SER A 217 12.49 1.13 7.92
C SER A 217 13.19 -0.10 7.31
N ASN A 218 13.82 -0.93 8.15
CA ASN A 218 14.48 -2.14 7.67
C ASN A 218 13.48 -3.21 7.17
N VAL A 219 12.28 -3.26 7.77
CA VAL A 219 11.20 -4.11 7.24
C VAL A 219 10.74 -3.63 5.86
N GLN A 220 10.66 -2.32 5.61
CA GLN A 220 10.36 -1.77 4.27
C GLN A 220 11.44 -2.13 3.25
N GLU A 221 12.72 -1.99 3.61
CA GLU A 221 13.84 -2.39 2.75
C GLU A 221 13.76 -3.88 2.41
N ALA A 222 13.43 -4.72 3.39
CA ALA A 222 13.25 -6.16 3.17
C ALA A 222 11.97 -6.50 2.37
N GLN A 223 10.89 -5.72 2.49
CA GLN A 223 9.69 -5.86 1.66
C GLN A 223 10.01 -5.63 0.17
N LEU A 224 10.81 -4.61 -0.17
CA LEU A 224 11.27 -4.38 -1.54
C LEU A 224 12.06 -5.59 -2.07
N ILE A 225 12.98 -6.13 -1.27
CA ILE A 225 13.76 -7.31 -1.64
C ILE A 225 12.85 -8.54 -1.83
N ALA A 226 11.88 -8.75 -0.95
CA ALA A 226 10.89 -9.83 -1.08
C ALA A 226 10.04 -9.68 -2.35
N VAL A 227 9.61 -8.45 -2.68
CA VAL A 227 8.89 -8.15 -3.93
C VAL A 227 9.74 -8.52 -5.15
N HIS A 228 11.03 -8.16 -5.17
CA HIS A 228 11.94 -8.55 -6.26
C HIS A 228 12.16 -10.06 -6.31
N ALA A 229 12.29 -10.74 -5.17
CA ALA A 229 12.42 -12.20 -5.11
C ALA A 229 11.17 -12.91 -5.67
N LEU A 230 9.96 -12.43 -5.34
CA LEU A 230 8.72 -12.92 -5.93
C LEU A 230 8.69 -12.74 -7.44
N CYS A 231 9.09 -11.56 -7.94
CA CYS A 231 9.17 -11.31 -9.38
C CYS A 231 10.18 -12.23 -10.08
N LEU A 232 11.34 -12.47 -9.48
CA LEU A 232 12.37 -13.38 -10.00
C LEU A 232 11.86 -14.81 -10.13
N VAL A 233 11.22 -15.33 -9.08
CA VAL A 233 10.68 -16.70 -9.09
C VAL A 233 9.52 -16.80 -10.06
N PHE A 234 8.61 -15.83 -10.04
CA PHE A 234 7.48 -15.77 -10.96
C PHE A 234 7.94 -15.82 -12.43
N ASP A 235 8.88 -14.94 -12.81
CA ASP A 235 9.39 -14.88 -14.19
C ASP A 235 10.06 -16.21 -14.59
N ALA A 236 10.88 -16.78 -13.69
CA ALA A 236 11.53 -18.07 -13.92
C ALA A 236 10.52 -19.22 -14.10
N GLU A 237 9.43 -19.22 -13.33
CA GLU A 237 8.38 -20.24 -13.40
C GLU A 237 7.53 -20.10 -14.68
N VAL A 238 7.20 -18.88 -15.06
CA VAL A 238 6.53 -18.59 -16.34
C VAL A 238 7.39 -19.05 -17.52
N GLU A 239 8.70 -18.79 -17.49
CA GLU A 239 9.63 -19.26 -18.52
C GLU A 239 9.72 -20.80 -18.53
N ARG A 240 9.87 -21.42 -17.36
CA ARG A 240 9.99 -22.88 -17.21
C ARG A 240 8.77 -23.62 -17.75
N THR A 241 7.57 -23.07 -17.56
CA THR A 241 6.31 -23.69 -17.98
C THR A 241 5.89 -23.31 -19.41
N GLY A 242 6.47 -22.26 -19.98
CA GLY A 242 6.07 -21.73 -21.29
C GLY A 242 4.66 -21.11 -21.30
N SER A 243 4.11 -20.78 -20.13
CA SER A 243 2.74 -20.29 -19.98
C SER A 243 2.64 -18.81 -20.33
N THR A 244 1.89 -18.44 -21.38
CA THR A 244 1.84 -17.04 -21.87
C THR A 244 0.70 -16.19 -21.29
N GLY A 245 0.14 -16.59 -20.14
CA GLY A 245 -1.07 -15.98 -19.58
C GLY A 245 -2.35 -16.44 -20.32
N PRO A 246 -3.55 -16.00 -19.88
CA PRO A 246 -4.78 -16.32 -20.58
C PRO A 246 -4.69 -15.84 -22.03
N ASP A 247 -4.85 -16.78 -22.94
CA ASP A 247 -4.60 -16.70 -24.37
C ASP A 247 -4.94 -15.32 -24.97
N ARG A 248 -3.91 -14.48 -25.17
CA ARG A 248 -3.99 -13.32 -26.08
C ARG A 248 -3.59 -13.74 -27.49
N ALA A 249 -4.14 -14.84 -27.99
CA ALA A 249 -4.13 -15.18 -29.41
C ALA A 249 -4.76 -14.03 -30.22
N GLY A 250 -3.96 -13.01 -30.56
CA GLY A 250 -4.43 -11.89 -31.40
C GLY A 250 -3.68 -10.57 -31.24
N LEU A 251 -2.97 -10.32 -30.14
CA LEU A 251 -2.21 -9.07 -29.95
C LEU A 251 -0.70 -9.35 -29.89
N ARG A 252 -0.06 -9.52 -31.05
CA ARG A 252 1.40 -9.33 -31.14
C ARG A 252 1.69 -7.84 -30.94
N PRO A 253 2.59 -7.43 -30.03
CA PRO A 253 3.01 -6.05 -29.96
C PRO A 253 3.82 -5.71 -31.22
N ALA A 254 3.34 -4.72 -31.98
CA ALA A 254 4.11 -4.13 -33.07
C ALA A 254 5.25 -3.31 -32.46
N GLY A 255 6.47 -3.86 -32.50
CA GLY A 255 7.71 -3.12 -32.29
C GLY A 255 8.01 -2.72 -30.84
N ALA A 256 8.60 -3.65 -30.08
CA ALA A 256 9.47 -3.26 -28.97
C ALA A 256 10.78 -2.70 -29.56
N ARG A 257 11.16 -1.47 -29.20
CA ARG A 257 12.50 -0.92 -29.51
C ARG A 257 13.52 -1.45 -28.50
N PRO A 258 14.80 -1.59 -28.93
CA PRO A 258 15.88 -2.17 -28.11
C PRO A 258 16.14 -1.38 -26.84
#